data_AF-A0A5C8DDI5-F1
#
_entry.id   AF-A0A5C8DDI5-F1
#
_cell.length_a   1.000
_cell.length_b   1.000
_cell.length_c   1.000
_cell.angle_alpha   90.00
_cell.angle_beta   90.00
_cell.angle_gamma   90.00
#
_symmetry.space_group_name_H-M   'P 1'
#
loop_
_entity.id
_entity.type
_entity.pdbx_description
1 polymer ?
#
loop_
_entity_poly.entity_id
_entity_poly.type
_entity_poly.pdbx_seq_one_letter_code
_entity_poly.pdbx_strand_id
1 'polypeptide(L)'
;MNEMIPLWTIEYNVPSTAVPDATGIMEDEYPVHLLNVQIDFQNGQLLLDGNWKFIMGSNNQAEEHWFNAHSETIRLSASLFPGKAVDLADTTAGAAFAVEGILSDRDGEIEYSGLLLMELAKENKTPGTKCWNISLYLYNSGSDDCEIKLKWPVYTAAEFAELN
;
A
#
# COMPACT_ATOMS: atom_id res chain seq x y z
N MET A 1 6.05 -28.04 16.42
CA MET A 1 5.07 -27.12 15.81
C MET A 1 5.77 -25.79 15.70
N ASN A 2 6.06 -25.31 14.48
CA ASN A 2 6.61 -23.97 14.30
C ASN A 2 5.47 -22.99 14.54
N GLU A 3 5.56 -22.22 15.63
CA GLU A 3 4.66 -21.09 15.86
C GLU A 3 4.96 -20.02 14.80
N MET A 4 4.08 -19.85 13.82
CA MET A 4 4.18 -18.70 12.93
C MET A 4 3.69 -17.45 13.67
N ILE A 5 4.49 -16.40 13.60
CA ILE A 5 4.21 -15.12 14.27
C ILE A 5 3.07 -14.43 13.50
N PRO A 6 1.99 -14.00 14.18
CA PRO A 6 0.91 -13.25 13.57
C PRO A 6 1.42 -11.97 12.87
N LEU A 7 0.80 -11.63 11.74
CA LEU A 7 1.15 -10.42 11.01
C LEU A 7 0.52 -9.21 11.71
N TRP A 8 1.37 -8.41 12.35
CA TRP A 8 0.95 -7.19 13.06
C TRP A 8 1.10 -5.96 12.19
N THR A 9 2.26 -5.82 11.55
CA THR A 9 2.60 -4.65 10.74
C THR A 9 3.22 -5.05 9.41
N ILE A 10 2.97 -4.25 8.37
CA ILE A 10 3.66 -4.30 7.09
C ILE A 10 4.18 -2.91 6.78
N GLU A 11 5.42 -2.86 6.30
CA GLU A 11 5.97 -1.67 5.64
C GLU A 11 6.42 -2.06 4.24
N TYR A 12 6.00 -1.29 3.25
CA TYR A 12 6.38 -1.46 1.86
C TYR A 12 6.85 -0.13 1.31
N ASN A 13 8.06 -0.11 0.73
CA ASN A 13 8.69 1.10 0.25
C ASN A 13 9.25 0.92 -1.16
N VAL A 14 8.94 1.86 -2.04
CA VAL A 14 9.57 2.04 -3.35
C VAL A 14 10.39 3.32 -3.29
N PRO A 15 11.73 3.23 -3.23
CA PRO A 15 12.58 4.41 -3.15
C PRO A 15 12.52 5.21 -4.47
N SER A 16 12.67 6.53 -4.37
CA SER A 16 12.88 7.36 -5.56
C SER A 16 14.30 7.17 -6.10
N THR A 17 14.45 7.01 -7.42
CA THR A 17 15.76 6.98 -8.09
C THR A 17 16.29 8.38 -8.38
N ALA A 18 15.65 9.45 -7.88
CA ALA A 18 16.11 10.81 -8.09
C ALA A 18 17.52 10.99 -7.52
N VAL A 19 18.50 11.02 -8.41
CA VAL A 19 19.86 11.46 -8.10
C VAL A 19 19.79 12.98 -7.93
N PRO A 20 20.31 13.56 -6.82
CA PRO A 20 20.39 15.00 -6.69
C PRO A 20 21.20 15.54 -7.87
N ASP A 21 20.59 16.39 -8.70
CA ASP A 21 21.29 16.96 -9.84
C ASP A 21 22.46 17.81 -9.33
N ALA A 22 23.63 17.68 -9.96
CA ALA A 22 24.90 18.23 -9.48
C ALA A 22 24.97 19.78 -9.53
N THR A 23 23.85 20.43 -9.84
CA THR A 23 23.70 21.88 -10.05
C THR A 23 23.30 22.63 -8.78
N GLY A 24 22.96 21.95 -7.69
CA GLY A 24 22.77 22.57 -6.37
C GLY A 24 21.60 23.57 -6.31
N ILE A 25 20.68 23.51 -7.27
CA ILE A 25 19.43 24.26 -7.23
C ILE A 25 18.41 23.37 -6.52
N MET A 26 18.11 23.70 -5.26
CA MET A 26 17.01 23.08 -4.52
C MET A 26 15.68 23.58 -5.09
N GLU A 27 15.27 23.02 -6.22
CA GLU A 27 13.89 23.13 -6.69
C GLU A 27 13.07 22.02 -6.02
N ASP A 28 12.10 22.46 -5.21
CA ASP A 28 10.96 21.76 -4.60
C ASP A 28 11.10 20.26 -4.28
N GLU A 29 11.12 19.96 -2.97
CA GLU A 29 10.86 18.68 -2.30
C GLU A 29 10.59 17.48 -3.22
N TYR A 30 11.64 16.91 -3.81
CA TYR A 30 11.52 15.61 -4.47
C TYR A 30 11.07 14.58 -3.44
N PRO A 31 10.03 13.77 -3.74
CA PRO A 31 9.57 12.76 -2.81
C PRO A 31 10.69 11.74 -2.56
N VAL A 32 11.04 11.56 -1.28
CA VAL A 32 12.08 10.60 -0.83
C VAL A 32 11.74 9.18 -1.29
N HIS A 33 10.45 8.88 -1.44
CA HIS A 33 9.93 7.59 -1.90
C HIS A 33 8.86 7.80 -2.97
N LEU A 34 8.85 6.96 -4.00
CA LEU A 34 7.77 6.91 -4.99
C LEU A 34 6.47 6.36 -4.38
N LEU A 35 6.61 5.47 -3.38
CA LEU A 35 5.51 4.92 -2.61
C LEU A 35 6.05 4.41 -1.26
N ASN A 36 5.35 4.72 -0.19
CA ASN A 36 5.49 4.11 1.12
C ASN A 36 4.08 3.72 1.59
N VAL A 37 3.94 2.48 2.06
CA VAL A 37 2.71 1.97 2.66
C VAL A 37 3.05 1.34 4.00
N GLN A 38 2.36 1.78 5.05
CA GLN A 38 2.42 1.19 6.39
C GLN A 38 1.04 0.69 6.78
N ILE A 39 0.97 -0.58 7.18
CA ILE A 39 -0.26 -1.21 7.66
C ILE A 39 -0.02 -1.70 9.07
N ASP A 40 -0.81 -1.25 10.03
CA ASP A 40 -0.88 -1.79 11.37
C ASP A 40 -2.23 -2.49 11.55
N PHE A 41 -2.24 -3.80 11.38
CA PHE A 41 -3.45 -4.61 11.52
C PHE A 41 -3.93 -4.66 12.96
N GLN A 42 -3.01 -4.60 13.93
CA GLN A 42 -3.37 -4.68 15.34
C GLN A 42 -4.13 -3.44 15.79
N ASN A 43 -3.68 -2.26 15.38
CA ASN A 43 -4.32 -0.98 15.70
C ASN A 43 -5.33 -0.54 14.64
N GLY A 44 -5.46 -1.29 13.55
CA GLY A 44 -6.36 -0.99 12.45
C GLY A 44 -6.02 0.32 11.74
N GLN A 45 -4.74 0.55 11.43
CA GLN A 45 -4.27 1.76 10.77
C GLN A 45 -3.61 1.45 9.42
N LEU A 46 -3.84 2.33 8.45
CA LEU A 46 -3.21 2.33 7.14
C LEU A 46 -2.69 3.74 6.87
N LEU A 47 -1.39 3.84 6.60
CA LEU A 47 -0.76 5.05 6.09
C LEU A 47 -0.21 4.75 4.71
N LEU A 48 -0.38 5.70 3.81
CA LEU A 48 0.26 5.67 2.50
C LEU A 48 0.77 7.06 2.18
N ASP A 49 2.01 7.16 1.76
CA ASP A 49 2.58 8.40 1.21
C ASP A 49 3.31 8.08 -0.09
N GLY A 50 3.29 8.99 -1.05
CA GLY A 50 4.01 8.74 -2.29
C GLY A 50 3.64 9.66 -3.41
N ASN A 51 4.27 9.40 -4.56
CA ASN A 51 4.09 10.22 -5.73
C ASN A 51 2.77 9.87 -6.43
N TRP A 52 1.90 10.85 -6.64
CA TRP A 52 0.58 10.64 -7.27
C TRP A 52 0.70 9.98 -8.65
N LYS A 53 1.59 10.49 -9.52
CA LYS A 53 1.77 9.97 -10.88
C LYS A 53 2.27 8.53 -10.86
N PHE A 54 3.14 8.18 -9.92
CA PHE A 54 3.59 6.80 -9.73
C PHE A 54 2.45 5.88 -9.31
N ILE A 55 1.70 6.26 -8.28
CA ILE A 55 0.59 5.48 -7.72
C ILE A 55 -0.53 5.29 -8.76
N MET A 56 -0.89 6.35 -9.47
CA MET A 56 -1.95 6.30 -10.48
C MET A 56 -1.47 5.72 -11.81
N GLY A 57 -0.17 5.79 -12.11
CA GLY A 57 0.39 5.15 -13.30
C GLY A 57 0.25 3.63 -13.32
N SER A 58 0.06 3.00 -12.15
CA SER A 58 -0.32 1.59 -12.03
C SER A 58 -1.83 1.32 -12.17
N ASN A 59 -2.67 2.36 -12.24
CA ASN A 59 -4.13 2.27 -12.32
C ASN A 59 -4.61 2.58 -13.75
N ASN A 60 -4.89 1.55 -14.55
CA ASN A 60 -5.34 1.67 -15.94
C ASN A 60 -6.66 2.45 -16.14
N GLN A 61 -7.40 2.79 -15.07
CA GLN A 61 -8.67 3.53 -15.15
C GLN A 61 -8.52 5.04 -14.88
N ALA A 62 -7.33 5.52 -14.51
CA ALA A 62 -7.14 6.90 -14.07
C ALA A 62 -6.87 7.90 -15.21
N GLU A 63 -6.76 7.45 -16.46
CA GLU A 63 -6.31 8.29 -17.58
C GLU A 63 -7.35 9.30 -18.08
N GLU A 64 -8.65 9.18 -17.75
CA GLU A 64 -9.69 10.00 -18.40
C GLU A 64 -10.26 11.17 -17.56
N HIS A 65 -10.08 11.21 -16.23
CA HIS A 65 -10.86 12.15 -15.39
C HIS A 65 -10.10 13.11 -14.44
N TRP A 66 -8.77 13.08 -14.35
CA TRP A 66 -8.03 14.08 -13.53
C TRP A 66 -6.90 14.80 -14.26
N PHE A 67 -7.25 15.97 -14.79
CA PHE A 67 -6.33 16.94 -15.37
C PHE A 67 -5.59 17.76 -14.28
N ASN A 68 -4.26 17.73 -14.35
CA ASN A 68 -3.35 18.89 -14.29
C ASN A 68 -3.11 19.72 -13.00
N ALA A 69 -3.54 19.34 -11.79
CA ALA A 69 -3.31 20.25 -10.65
C ALA A 69 -2.89 19.66 -9.30
N HIS A 70 -2.78 18.35 -9.12
CA HIS A 70 -2.40 17.82 -7.80
C HIS A 70 -0.89 17.83 -7.59
N SER A 71 -0.49 18.24 -6.38
CA SER A 71 0.89 18.19 -5.92
C SER A 71 1.52 16.81 -6.13
N GLU A 72 2.84 16.77 -6.35
CA GLU A 72 3.52 15.50 -6.67
C GLU A 72 3.36 14.44 -5.58
N THR A 73 3.14 14.84 -4.32
CA THR A 73 3.09 13.95 -3.16
C THR A 73 1.71 13.93 -2.53
N ILE A 74 1.13 12.75 -2.37
CA ILE A 74 -0.12 12.52 -1.61
C ILE A 74 0.17 11.78 -0.32
N ARG A 75 -0.70 11.96 0.68
CA ARG A 75 -0.72 11.19 1.91
C ARG A 75 -2.13 10.73 2.24
N LEU A 76 -2.32 9.43 2.43
CA LEU A 76 -3.53 8.82 2.94
C LEU A 76 -3.31 8.41 4.40
N SER A 77 -4.24 8.77 5.27
CA SER A 77 -4.37 8.24 6.63
C SER A 77 -5.74 7.60 6.79
N ALA A 78 -5.78 6.30 7.09
CA ALA A 78 -7.01 5.52 7.09
C ALA A 78 -7.08 4.52 8.25
N SER A 79 -8.31 4.19 8.63
CA SER A 79 -8.66 3.13 9.58
C SER A 79 -9.02 1.84 8.83
N LEU A 80 -8.68 0.71 9.43
CA LEU A 80 -8.94 -0.64 8.92
C LEU A 80 -9.91 -1.38 9.85
N PHE A 81 -10.94 -2.00 9.26
CA PHE A 81 -11.95 -2.73 10.01
C PHE A 81 -12.14 -4.16 9.50
N PRO A 82 -12.10 -5.19 10.38
CA PRO A 82 -11.76 -5.08 11.80
C PRO A 82 -10.25 -4.87 12.01
N GLY A 83 -9.87 -3.98 12.93
CA GLY A 83 -8.50 -3.89 13.44
C GLY A 83 -8.18 -5.11 14.30
N LYS A 84 -7.58 -6.14 13.71
CA LYS A 84 -7.10 -7.34 14.40
C LYS A 84 -5.86 -7.89 13.70
N ALA A 85 -4.95 -8.46 14.47
CA ALA A 85 -3.82 -9.20 13.94
C ALA A 85 -4.28 -10.31 12.99
N VAL A 86 -3.52 -10.50 11.90
CA VAL A 86 -3.87 -11.48 10.85
C VAL A 86 -3.03 -12.73 11.02
N ASP A 87 -3.69 -13.86 11.24
CA ASP A 87 -3.02 -15.16 11.21
C ASP A 87 -2.95 -15.70 9.77
N LEU A 88 -1.79 -15.50 9.14
CA LEU A 88 -1.54 -15.99 7.78
C LEU A 88 -1.39 -17.53 7.71
N ALA A 89 -1.29 -18.23 8.85
CA ALA A 89 -1.23 -19.70 8.90
C ALA A 89 -2.61 -20.33 8.66
N ASP A 90 -3.61 -19.78 9.33
CA ASP A 90 -4.99 -20.29 9.39
C ASP A 90 -5.85 -19.75 8.23
N THR A 91 -5.43 -18.65 7.63
CA THR A 91 -6.19 -18.00 6.55
C THR A 91 -5.92 -18.70 5.21
N THR A 92 -6.76 -19.66 4.83
CA THR A 92 -6.69 -20.31 3.49
C THR A 92 -7.52 -19.59 2.41
N ALA A 93 -8.48 -18.76 2.83
CA ALA A 93 -9.44 -18.11 1.93
C ALA A 93 -9.12 -16.64 1.60
N GLY A 94 -8.09 -16.06 2.22
CA GLY A 94 -7.84 -14.62 2.16
C GLY A 94 -8.42 -13.83 3.34
N ALA A 95 -8.04 -12.57 3.45
CA ALA A 95 -8.57 -11.62 4.43
C ALA A 95 -9.02 -10.33 3.73
N ALA A 96 -10.09 -9.72 4.23
CA ALA A 96 -10.63 -8.48 3.71
C ALA A 96 -10.89 -7.50 4.86
N PHE A 97 -10.50 -6.25 4.68
CA PHE A 97 -10.68 -5.17 5.63
C PHE A 97 -11.38 -4.01 4.94
N ALA A 98 -12.41 -3.45 5.59
CA ALA A 98 -12.95 -2.16 5.17
C ALA A 98 -11.95 -1.06 5.53
N VAL A 99 -11.85 -0.05 4.65
CA VAL A 99 -10.92 1.07 4.78
C VAL A 99 -11.72 2.36 4.74
N GLU A 100 -11.49 3.26 5.68
CA GLU A 100 -12.04 4.61 5.68
C GLU A 100 -10.96 5.60 6.10
N GLY A 101 -10.76 6.67 5.35
CA GLY A 101 -9.67 7.61 5.62
C GLY A 101 -9.71 8.90 4.84
N ILE A 102 -8.67 9.69 5.02
CA ILE A 102 -8.49 11.00 4.40
C ILE A 102 -7.23 10.96 3.54
N LEU A 103 -7.37 11.33 2.27
CA LEU A 103 -6.27 11.60 1.37
C LEU A 103 -6.04 13.11 1.34
N SER A 104 -4.83 13.53 1.70
CA SER A 104 -4.39 14.91 1.74
C SER A 104 -3.26 15.15 0.75
N ASP A 105 -3.27 16.31 0.13
CA ASP A 105 -2.18 16.83 -0.70
C ASP A 105 -1.93 18.32 -0.37
N ARG A 106 -1.19 19.06 -1.21
CA ARG A 106 -0.98 20.51 -0.96
C ARG A 106 -2.24 21.35 -1.20
N ASP A 107 -3.22 20.82 -1.91
CA ASP A 107 -4.41 21.53 -2.38
C ASP A 107 -5.64 21.28 -1.50
N GLY A 108 -5.64 20.20 -0.70
CA GLY A 108 -6.64 19.98 0.32
C GLY A 108 -6.71 18.55 0.84
N GLU A 109 -7.87 18.22 1.42
CA GLU A 109 -8.20 16.91 1.99
C GLU A 109 -9.48 16.37 1.38
N ILE A 110 -9.50 15.07 1.11
CA ILE A 110 -10.61 14.36 0.48
C ILE A 110 -10.84 13.04 1.24
N GLU A 111 -12.11 12.74 1.53
CA GLU A 111 -12.49 11.49 2.18
C GLU A 111 -12.51 10.31 1.17
N TYR A 112 -11.96 9.18 1.60
CA TYR A 112 -11.93 7.93 0.84
C TYR A 112 -12.47 6.78 1.67
N SER A 113 -13.17 5.87 1.00
CA SER A 113 -13.64 4.61 1.55
C SER A 113 -13.27 3.46 0.63
N GLY A 114 -13.13 2.24 1.14
CA GLY A 114 -12.60 1.17 0.31
C GLY A 114 -12.39 -0.17 1.00
N LEU A 115 -11.56 -0.99 0.36
CA LEU A 115 -11.26 -2.35 0.76
C LEU A 115 -9.76 -2.65 0.63
N LEU A 116 -9.19 -3.24 1.68
CA LEU A 116 -7.88 -3.88 1.64
C LEU A 116 -8.11 -5.39 1.58
N LEU A 117 -7.66 -6.02 0.50
CA LEU A 117 -7.75 -7.47 0.28
C LEU A 117 -6.37 -8.10 0.41
N MET A 118 -6.31 -9.25 1.07
CA MET A 118 -5.13 -10.10 1.18
C MET A 118 -5.48 -11.49 0.65
N GLU A 119 -4.78 -11.94 -0.38
CA GLU A 119 -5.05 -13.23 -1.02
C GLU A 119 -3.76 -14.01 -1.20
N LEU A 120 -3.82 -15.34 -1.10
CA LEU A 120 -2.66 -16.17 -1.39
C LEU A 120 -2.26 -16.01 -2.87
N ALA A 121 -0.99 -15.76 -3.13
CA ALA A 121 -0.48 -15.68 -4.49
C ALA A 121 -0.56 -17.06 -5.16
N LYS A 122 -1.18 -17.12 -6.33
CA LYS A 122 -1.31 -18.36 -7.12
C LYS A 122 0.04 -18.89 -7.63
N GLU A 123 1.01 -18.01 -7.79
CA GLU A 123 2.36 -18.33 -8.25
C GLU A 123 3.36 -18.08 -7.12
N ASN A 124 3.75 -19.14 -6.40
CA ASN A 124 4.91 -19.08 -5.53
C ASN A 124 6.16 -19.18 -6.42
N LYS A 125 6.85 -18.05 -6.61
CA LYS A 125 8.13 -18.02 -7.35
C LYS A 125 9.22 -18.86 -6.67
N THR A 126 9.08 -19.16 -5.38
CA THR A 126 10.03 -19.95 -4.60
C THR A 126 9.31 -21.09 -3.88
N PRO A 127 9.67 -22.36 -4.14
CA PRO A 127 9.13 -23.52 -3.41
C PRO A 127 9.32 -23.35 -1.90
N GLY A 128 8.29 -23.62 -1.11
CA GLY A 128 8.33 -23.52 0.37
C GLY A 128 8.07 -22.13 0.94
N THR A 129 7.91 -21.09 0.11
CA THR A 129 7.49 -19.76 0.57
C THR A 129 6.00 -19.56 0.29
N LYS A 130 5.21 -19.16 1.31
CA LYS A 130 3.85 -18.66 1.08
C LYS A 130 3.96 -17.17 0.74
N CYS A 131 3.47 -16.80 -0.43
CA CYS A 131 3.37 -15.41 -0.86
C CYS A 131 1.91 -14.94 -0.79
N TRP A 132 1.70 -13.73 -0.29
CA TRP A 132 0.41 -13.06 -0.20
C TRP A 132 0.39 -11.84 -1.09
N ASN A 133 -0.66 -11.68 -1.90
CA ASN A 133 -0.94 -10.44 -2.61
C ASN A 133 -1.78 -9.55 -1.72
N ILE A 134 -1.33 -8.33 -1.48
CA ILE A 134 -2.17 -7.28 -0.92
C ILE A 134 -2.76 -6.48 -2.07
N SER A 135 -4.02 -6.08 -1.97
CA SER A 135 -4.68 -5.20 -2.93
C SER A 135 -5.50 -4.17 -2.18
N LEU A 136 -5.09 -2.91 -2.26
CA LEU A 136 -5.86 -1.78 -1.73
C LEU A 136 -6.75 -1.25 -2.84
N TYR A 137 -8.03 -1.00 -2.55
CA TYR A 137 -9.01 -0.36 -3.41
C TYR A 137 -9.63 0.79 -2.63
N LEU A 138 -9.55 2.00 -3.15
CA LEU A 138 -10.09 3.20 -2.50
C LEU A 138 -10.98 3.93 -3.50
N TYR A 139 -12.12 4.42 -3.02
CA TYR A 139 -13.13 5.17 -3.77
C TYR A 139 -13.42 6.47 -3.04
N ASN A 140 -13.42 7.57 -3.79
CA ASN A 140 -13.92 8.86 -3.31
C ASN A 140 -15.41 8.95 -3.62
N SER A 141 -16.24 9.12 -2.60
CA SER A 141 -17.70 9.27 -2.78
C SER A 141 -18.10 10.58 -3.47
N GLY A 142 -17.22 11.58 -3.49
CA GLY A 142 -17.44 12.89 -4.12
C GLY A 142 -16.98 12.99 -5.57
N SER A 143 -16.29 11.97 -6.09
CA SER A 143 -15.83 11.92 -7.48
C SER A 143 -15.83 10.46 -7.92
N ASP A 144 -16.78 10.10 -8.77
CA ASP A 144 -17.15 8.71 -9.11
C ASP A 144 -16.02 7.84 -9.71
N ASP A 145 -14.81 8.37 -9.91
CA ASP A 145 -13.80 7.78 -10.80
C ASP A 145 -12.39 7.57 -10.19
N CYS A 146 -12.15 7.83 -8.88
CA CYS A 146 -10.83 7.53 -8.30
C CYS A 146 -10.79 6.13 -7.71
N GLU A 147 -10.18 5.17 -8.42
CA GLU A 147 -9.73 3.90 -7.85
C GLU A 147 -8.21 3.93 -7.66
N ILE A 148 -7.74 3.82 -6.41
CA ILE A 148 -6.33 3.52 -6.13
C ILE A 148 -6.19 2.01 -5.96
N LYS A 149 -5.46 1.37 -6.88
CA LYS A 149 -5.14 -0.05 -6.83
C LYS A 149 -3.65 -0.31 -6.69
N LEU A 150 -3.25 -0.80 -5.52
CA LEU A 150 -1.85 -1.15 -5.24
C LEU A 150 -1.72 -2.63 -4.96
N LYS A 151 -0.78 -3.31 -5.62
CA LYS A 151 -0.52 -4.74 -5.44
C LYS A 151 0.93 -5.04 -5.14
N TRP A 152 1.21 -5.67 -4.00
CA TRP A 152 2.56 -6.10 -3.64
C TRP A 152 2.56 -7.48 -2.96
N PRO A 153 3.63 -8.28 -3.17
CA PRO A 153 3.79 -9.57 -2.51
C PRO A 153 4.32 -9.40 -1.08
N VAL A 154 3.77 -10.18 -0.15
CA VAL A 154 4.26 -10.34 1.23
C VAL A 154 4.65 -11.79 1.43
N TYR A 155 5.89 -12.01 1.84
CA TYR A 155 6.40 -13.34 2.12
C TYR A 155 6.24 -13.60 3.61
N THR A 156 5.54 -14.67 3.97
CA THR A 156 5.72 -15.22 5.33
C THR A 156 7.18 -15.59 5.43
N ALA A 157 7.90 -15.17 6.47
CA ALA A 157 9.26 -15.62 6.72
C ALA A 157 9.27 -17.15 6.64
N ALA A 158 9.69 -17.68 5.50
CA ALA A 158 9.71 -19.11 5.29
C ALA A 158 10.81 -19.67 6.19
N GLU A 159 10.56 -20.90 6.64
CA GLU A 159 11.31 -21.84 7.47
C GLU A 159 12.84 -21.97 7.21
N PHE A 160 13.54 -20.88 6.95
CA PHE A 160 14.98 -20.80 6.70
C PHE A 160 15.73 -20.06 7.82
N ALA A 161 15.09 -19.84 8.96
CA ALA A 161 15.81 -19.45 10.19
C ALA A 161 16.70 -20.59 10.72
N GLU A 162 16.56 -21.81 10.19
CA GLU A 162 17.51 -22.89 10.40
C GLU A 162 17.85 -23.53 9.06
N LEU A 163 18.91 -23.07 8.40
CA LEU A 163 19.76 -23.91 7.54
C LEU A 163 21.11 -23.20 7.34
N ASN A 164 22.01 -23.50 8.29
CA ASN A 164 23.47 -23.28 8.37
C ASN A 164 24.01 -21.88 8.67
#